data_AF-A0A095WZ00-F1
#
_entry.id   AF-A0A095WZ00-F1
#
_cell.length_a   1.000
_cell.length_b   1.000
_cell.length_c   1.000
_cell.angle_alpha   90.00
_cell.angle_beta   90.00
_cell.angle_gamma   90.00
#
_symmetry.space_group_name_H-M   'P 1'
#
loop_
_entity.id
_entity.type
_entity.pdbx_description
1 polymer ?
#
loop_
_entity_poly.entity_id
_entity_poly.type
_entity_poly.pdbx_seq_one_letter_code
_entity_poly.pdbx_strand_id
1 'polypeptide(L)'
;MDAIREELERRWQQMLERAAAGDDLPPALRLRAEGLMEALVLAGAAEPAALQAAMADAWHRAMGEPLAATLGEDWKTVHPFPAIPFYQSRAPVVPSTSDD
;
A
#
# COMPACT_ATOMS: atom_id res chain seq x y z
N MET A 1 -0.85 12.04 -18.83
CA MET A 1 -1.01 10.80 -18.04
C MET A 1 0.23 10.50 -17.23
N ASP A 2 1.42 10.77 -17.77
CA ASP A 2 2.70 10.64 -17.05
C ASP A 2 2.72 11.39 -15.71
N ALA A 3 2.28 12.65 -15.68
CA ALA A 3 2.19 13.42 -14.43
C ALA A 3 1.29 12.78 -13.34
N ILE A 4 0.22 12.07 -13.74
CA ILE A 4 -0.65 11.35 -12.79
C ILE A 4 0.05 10.12 -12.25
N ARG A 5 0.77 9.39 -13.12
CA ARG A 5 1.59 8.24 -12.74
C ARG A 5 2.73 8.65 -11.80
N GLU A 6 3.44 9.72 -12.11
CA GLU A 6 4.50 10.28 -11.27
C GLU A 6 3.97 10.68 -9.89
N GLU A 7 2.81 11.34 -9.83
CA GLU A 7 2.18 11.72 -8.56
C GLU A 7 1.71 10.49 -7.76
N LEU A 8 1.22 9.45 -8.43
CA LEU A 8 0.87 8.17 -7.79
C LEU A 8 2.10 7.52 -7.16
N GLU A 9 3.20 7.39 -7.93
CA GLU A 9 4.45 6.80 -7.46
C GLU A 9 5.04 7.59 -6.28
N ARG A 10 5.02 8.93 -6.36
CA ARG A 10 5.44 9.82 -5.27
C ARG A 10 4.61 9.62 -4.00
N ARG A 11 3.31 9.35 -4.13
CA ARG A 11 2.42 9.09 -2.97
C ARG A 11 2.67 7.71 -2.37
N TRP A 12 2.88 6.68 -3.20
CA TRP A 12 3.29 5.37 -2.70
C TRP A 12 4.57 5.48 -1.89
N GLN A 13 5.58 6.19 -2.42
CA GLN A 13 6.84 6.40 -1.72
C GLN A 13 6.65 7.09 -0.36
N GLN A 14 5.87 8.16 -0.30
CA GLN A 14 5.56 8.84 0.98
C GLN A 14 4.85 7.94 2.01
N MET A 15 3.96 7.06 1.56
CA MET A 15 3.32 6.10 2.45
C MET A 15 4.33 5.06 2.93
N LEU A 16 5.14 4.51 2.04
CA LEU A 16 6.10 3.48 2.38
C LEU A 16 7.20 4.00 3.33
N GLU A 17 7.66 5.24 3.14
CA GLU A 17 8.60 5.90 4.05
C GLU A 17 8.03 6.04 5.47
N ARG A 18 6.77 6.47 5.59
CA ARG A 18 6.07 6.55 6.88
C ARG A 18 5.89 5.18 7.51
N ALA A 19 5.44 4.21 6.73
CA ALA A 19 5.25 2.84 7.19
C ALA A 19 6.57 2.22 7.70
N ALA A 20 7.68 2.44 6.97
CA ALA A 20 9.01 1.98 7.37
C ALA A 20 9.51 2.68 8.64
N ALA A 21 9.14 3.95 8.85
CA ALA A 21 9.42 4.68 10.08
C ALA A 21 8.52 4.29 11.27
N GLY A 22 7.47 3.49 11.04
CA GLY A 22 6.44 3.18 12.04
C GLY A 22 5.43 4.31 12.28
N ASP A 23 5.45 5.35 11.43
CA ASP A 23 4.58 6.52 11.54
C ASP A 23 3.15 6.22 11.10
N ASP A 24 2.21 7.03 11.59
CA ASP A 24 0.82 7.01 11.12
C ASP A 24 0.74 7.26 9.62
N LEU A 25 -0.03 6.39 8.96
CA LEU A 25 -0.44 6.51 7.57
C LEU A 25 -1.78 7.24 7.49
N PRO A 26 -1.81 8.53 7.12
CA PRO A 26 -3.05 9.28 7.10
C PRO A 26 -3.99 8.69 6.04
N PRO A 27 -5.26 8.40 6.35
CA PRO A 27 -6.20 7.84 5.40
C PRO A 27 -6.32 8.67 4.12
N ALA A 28 -6.22 10.00 4.23
CA ALA A 28 -6.29 10.91 3.09
C ALA A 28 -5.11 10.79 2.11
N LEU A 29 -3.96 10.24 2.52
CA LEU A 29 -2.85 9.97 1.61
C LEU A 29 -3.15 8.72 0.78
N ARG A 30 -3.61 7.66 1.45
CA ARG A 30 -4.02 6.39 0.85
C ARG A 30 -5.18 6.57 -0.13
N LEU A 31 -6.29 7.15 0.31
CA LEU A 31 -7.50 7.35 -0.51
C LEU A 31 -7.23 8.17 -1.77
N ARG A 32 -6.33 9.16 -1.70
CA ARG A 32 -5.93 9.92 -2.89
C ARG A 32 -5.13 9.07 -3.87
N ALA A 33 -4.20 8.25 -3.39
CA ALA A 33 -3.45 7.34 -4.26
C ALA A 33 -4.37 6.30 -4.91
N GLU A 34 -5.32 5.73 -4.15
CA GLU A 34 -6.35 4.82 -4.68
C GLU A 34 -7.18 5.48 -5.80
N GLY A 35 -7.61 6.74 -5.60
CA GLY A 35 -8.32 7.49 -6.64
C GLY A 35 -7.49 7.77 -7.89
N LEU A 36 -6.17 8.00 -7.75
CA LEU A 36 -5.28 8.14 -8.92
C LEU A 36 -5.12 6.81 -9.67
N MET A 37 -5.05 5.68 -8.95
CA MET A 37 -5.02 4.36 -9.56
C MET A 37 -6.29 4.13 -10.41
N GLU A 38 -7.47 4.41 -9.84
CA GLU A 38 -8.73 4.32 -10.59
C GLU A 38 -8.75 5.26 -11.80
N ALA A 39 -8.30 6.50 -11.64
CA ALA A 39 -8.28 7.48 -12.73
C ALA A 39 -7.39 7.02 -13.90
N LEU A 40 -6.23 6.41 -13.63
CA LEU A 40 -5.36 5.86 -14.66
C LEU A 40 -6.03 4.74 -15.45
N VAL A 41 -6.80 3.87 -14.77
CA VAL A 41 -7.56 2.79 -15.41
C VAL A 41 -8.72 3.34 -16.23
N LEU A 42 -9.52 4.24 -15.65
CA LEU A 42 -10.68 4.84 -16.34
C LEU A 42 -10.28 5.63 -17.58
N ALA A 43 -9.09 6.23 -17.57
CA ALA A 43 -8.53 6.93 -18.72
C ALA A 43 -7.84 6.02 -19.75
N GLY A 44 -7.82 4.69 -19.53
CA GLY A 44 -7.18 3.71 -20.42
C GLY A 44 -5.65 3.80 -20.43
N ALA A 45 -5.04 4.42 -19.43
CA ALA A 45 -3.59 4.63 -19.35
C ALA A 45 -2.84 3.53 -18.58
N ALA A 46 -3.56 2.67 -17.86
CA ALA A 46 -2.99 1.51 -17.19
C ALA A 46 -4.04 0.42 -16.98
N GLU A 47 -3.58 -0.83 -16.90
CA GLU A 47 -4.42 -1.95 -16.45
C GLU A 47 -4.38 -2.07 -14.92
N PRO A 48 -5.49 -2.46 -14.26
CA PRO A 48 -5.54 -2.67 -12.81
C PRO A 48 -4.42 -3.58 -12.29
N ALA A 49 -4.19 -4.71 -12.98
CA ALA A 49 -3.16 -5.68 -12.61
C ALA A 49 -1.74 -5.10 -12.69
N ALA A 50 -1.47 -4.22 -13.66
CA ALA A 50 -0.18 -3.56 -13.81
C ALA A 50 0.08 -2.56 -12.68
N LEU A 51 -0.96 -1.83 -12.24
CA LEU A 51 -0.85 -0.91 -11.10
C LEU A 51 -0.68 -1.67 -9.78
N GLN A 52 -1.42 -2.77 -9.57
CA GLN A 52 -1.23 -3.62 -8.39
C GLN A 52 0.18 -4.23 -8.34
N ALA A 53 0.72 -4.67 -9.48
CA ALA A 53 2.09 -5.18 -9.57
C ALA A 53 3.12 -4.08 -9.24
N ALA A 54 3.00 -2.90 -9.85
CA ALA A 54 3.89 -1.77 -9.59
C ALA A 54 3.86 -1.31 -8.12
N MET A 55 2.68 -1.34 -7.49
CA MET A 55 2.51 -1.06 -6.06
C MET A 55 3.21 -2.11 -5.20
N ALA A 56 3.07 -3.40 -5.52
CA ALA A 56 3.73 -4.48 -4.80
C ALA A 56 5.26 -4.42 -4.95
N ASP A 57 5.76 -4.03 -6.13
CA ASP A 57 7.19 -3.79 -6.35
C ASP A 57 7.69 -2.59 -5.55
N ALA A 58 6.89 -1.51 -5.46
CA ALA A 58 7.23 -0.36 -4.62
C ALA A 58 7.36 -0.78 -3.14
N TRP A 59 6.41 -1.59 -2.64
CA TRP A 59 6.50 -2.18 -1.30
C TRP A 59 7.78 -3.00 -1.12
N HIS A 60 8.05 -3.94 -2.03
CA HIS A 60 9.21 -4.82 -1.91
C HIS A 60 10.53 -4.04 -1.85
N ARG A 61 10.64 -2.97 -2.66
CA ARG A 61 11.81 -2.08 -2.63
C ARG A 61 11.95 -1.31 -1.31
N ALA A 62 10.85 -0.92 -0.69
CA ALA A 62 10.87 -0.13 0.54
C ALA A 62 11.03 -0.99 1.81
N MET A 63 10.39 -2.16 1.85
CA MET A 63 10.31 -3.03 3.03
C MET A 63 11.31 -4.20 2.98
N GLY A 64 11.87 -4.50 1.81
CA GLY A 64 12.80 -5.63 1.62
C GLY A 64 12.12 -6.99 1.48
N GLU A 65 10.80 -7.07 1.65
CA GLU A 65 10.00 -8.30 1.55
C GLU A 65 8.76 -8.08 0.68
N PRO A 66 8.24 -9.12 -0.01
CA PRO A 66 7.03 -8.99 -0.82
C PRO A 66 5.79 -8.81 0.08
N LEU A 67 4.74 -8.14 -0.41
CA LEU A 67 3.46 -8.02 0.32
C LEU A 67 2.90 -9.38 0.77
N ALA A 68 3.11 -10.43 -0.02
CA ALA A 68 2.67 -11.79 0.31
C ALA A 68 3.33 -12.35 1.59
N ALA A 69 4.56 -11.93 1.91
CA ALA A 69 5.22 -12.32 3.16
C ALA A 69 4.53 -11.68 4.38
N THR A 70 3.99 -10.47 4.22
CA THR A 70 3.32 -9.72 5.29
C THR A 70 1.83 -10.05 5.41
N LEU A 71 1.14 -10.25 4.28
CA LEU A 71 -0.32 -10.32 4.20
C LEU A 71 -0.87 -11.68 3.74
N GLY A 72 0.01 -12.61 3.32
CA GLY A 72 -0.38 -13.88 2.71
C GLY A 72 -0.50 -13.81 1.18
N GLU A 73 -0.44 -14.97 0.51
CA GLU A 73 -0.50 -15.08 -0.95
C GLU A 73 -1.82 -14.59 -1.57
N ASP A 74 -2.91 -14.65 -0.80
CA ASP A 74 -4.26 -14.25 -1.19
C ASP A 74 -4.56 -12.77 -0.94
N TRP A 75 -3.55 -11.96 -0.61
CA TRP A 75 -3.72 -10.54 -0.26
C TRP A 75 -4.52 -9.73 -1.30
N LYS A 76 -4.43 -10.08 -2.60
CA LYS A 76 -5.17 -9.42 -3.68
C LYS A 76 -6.68 -9.66 -3.62
N THR A 77 -7.10 -10.77 -3.01
CA THR A 77 -8.52 -11.10 -2.79
C THR A 77 -9.07 -10.29 -1.61
N VAL A 78 -8.26 -10.11 -0.57
CA VAL A 78 -8.62 -9.30 0.61
C VAL A 78 -8.58 -7.80 0.31
N HIS A 79 -7.66 -7.38 -0.57
CA HIS A 79 -7.46 -6.01 -1.00
C HIS A 79 -7.59 -5.90 -2.53
N PRO A 80 -8.83 -6.00 -3.06
CA PRO A 80 -9.06 -5.88 -4.49
C PRO A 80 -8.72 -4.46 -4.96
N PHE A 81 -8.29 -4.34 -6.22
CA PHE A 81 -8.04 -3.03 -6.84
C PHE A 81 -9.26 -2.09 -6.65
N PRO A 82 -9.04 -0.82 -6.28
CA PRO A 82 -7.76 -0.10 -6.17
C PRO A 82 -7.12 -0.13 -4.77
N ALA A 83 -7.63 -0.94 -3.84
CA ALA A 83 -7.23 -0.87 -2.43
C ALA A 83 -5.72 -1.00 -2.23
N ILE A 84 -5.14 -0.09 -1.46
CA ILE A 84 -3.72 -0.08 -1.09
C ILE A 84 -3.58 -0.69 0.31
N PRO A 85 -2.93 -1.86 0.46
CA PRO A 85 -2.83 -2.56 1.73
C PRO A 85 -1.61 -2.14 2.56
N PHE A 86 -1.16 -0.89 2.43
CA PHE A 86 -0.07 -0.37 3.23
C PHE A 86 -0.62 -0.08 4.62
N TYR A 87 -0.30 -0.95 5.58
CA TYR A 87 -0.66 -0.80 6.98
C TYR A 87 0.58 -0.59 7.82
N GLN A 88 0.42 0.10 8.95
CA GLN A 88 1.44 0.06 10.00
C GLN A 88 1.53 -1.36 10.56
N SER A 89 2.75 -1.76 10.93
CA SER A 89 2.95 -2.92 11.81
C SER A 89 2.12 -2.73 13.08
N ARG A 90 1.37 -3.76 13.47
CA ARG A 90 0.59 -3.70 14.72
C ARG A 90 1.53 -3.42 15.88
N ALA A 91 1.18 -2.44 16.71
CA ALA A 91 1.87 -2.22 17.96
C ALA A 91 1.89 -3.53 18.77
N PRO A 92 3.02 -3.93 19.37
CA PRO A 92 3.08 -5.11 20.22
C PRO A 92 2.13 -4.91 21.40
N VAL A 93 1.03 -5.67 21.41
CA VAL A 93 0.12 -5.71 22.55
C VAL A 93 0.67 -6.75 23.52
N VAL A 94 1.24 -6.29 24.63
CA VAL A 94 1.61 -7.18 25.74
C VAL A 94 0.36 -7.38 26.60
N PRO A 95 -0.07 -8.63 26.88
CA PRO A 95 -1.18 -8.87 27.81
C PRO A 95 -0.83 -8.26 29.17
N SER A 96 -1.69 -7.39 29.70
CA SER A 96 -1.49 -6.77 31.01
C SER A 96 -2.00 -7.63 32.17
N THR A 97 -2.44 -8.86 31.90
CA THR A 97 -2.90 -9.82 32.90
C THR A 97 -1.81 -10.86 33.08
N SER A 98 -1.19 -10.90 34.26
CA SER A 98 -0.51 -12.11 34.73
C SER A 98 -1.56 -13.22 34.81
N ASP A 99 -1.24 -14.38 34.24
CA ASP A 99 -1.92 -15.63 34.58
C ASP A 99 -1.49 -16.01 36.01
N ASP A 100 -2.17 -15.45 37.01
CA ASP A 100 -2.18 -15.96 38.38
C ASP A 100 -3.49 -16.73 38.64
#